data_AF-A0A9X3C4K2-F1
#
_entry.id   AF-A0A9X3C4K2-F1
#
_cell.length_a   1.000
_cell.length_b   1.000
_cell.length_c   1.000
_cell.angle_alpha   90.00
_cell.angle_beta   90.00
_cell.angle_gamma   90.00
#
_symmetry.space_group_name_H-M   'P 1'
#
loop_
_entity.id
_entity.type
_entity.pdbx_description
1 polymer ?
#
loop_
_entity_poly.entity_id
_entity_poly.type
_entity_poly.pdbx_seq_one_letter_code
_entity_poly.pdbx_strand_id
1 'polypeptide(L)'
;ISLREAGLDTIPGTAAEILDDEVRWVLTKGKLPTSLWIEIVTTAHEVGLRSSSTMMYGHVDSPRHWIGHLNVLRGIQDRTGGFTEFVPLPFVHQNSPLYLAGAARPGPTHRDNRAVHALARIMLHG
;
A
#
# COMPACT_ATOMS: atom_id res chain seq x y z
N ILE A 1 0.48 15.00 17.41
CA ILE A 1 -0.85 15.53 17.77
C ILE A 1 -1.18 16.87 17.11
N SER A 2 -0.22 17.77 16.86
CA SER A 2 -0.46 19.10 16.28
C SER A 2 -1.36 19.13 15.03
N LEU A 3 -1.19 18.23 14.06
CA LEU A 3 -2.06 18.18 12.87
C LEU A 3 -3.52 17.85 13.19
N ARG A 4 -3.75 16.95 14.14
CA ARG A 4 -5.11 16.61 14.61
C ARG A 4 -5.75 17.79 15.33
N GLU A 5 -4.99 18.46 16.20
CA GLU A 5 -5.45 19.68 16.90
C GLU A 5 -5.74 20.83 15.93
N ALA A 6 -5.04 20.87 14.80
CA ALA A 6 -5.29 21.80 13.72
C ALA A 6 -6.49 21.42 12.81
N GLY A 7 -7.17 20.28 13.07
CA GLY A 7 -8.38 19.87 12.37
C GLY A 7 -8.22 18.79 11.30
N LEU A 8 -7.09 18.08 11.26
CA LEU A 8 -6.97 16.88 10.41
C LEU A 8 -7.78 15.73 11.01
N ASP A 9 -8.71 15.16 10.24
CA ASP A 9 -9.59 14.06 10.70
C ASP A 9 -9.18 12.67 10.18
N THR A 10 -8.73 12.58 8.93
CA THR A 10 -8.33 11.32 8.28
C THR A 10 -7.13 11.52 7.37
N ILE A 11 -6.40 10.45 7.08
CA ILE A 11 -5.29 10.45 6.12
C ILE A 11 -5.53 9.42 5.00
N PRO A 12 -5.13 9.73 3.75
CA PRO A 12 -5.21 8.74 2.68
C PRO A 12 -4.12 7.68 2.85
N GLY A 13 -4.42 6.44 2.51
CA GLY A 13 -3.49 5.31 2.47
C GLY A 13 -2.54 5.29 1.28
N THR A 14 -2.35 6.43 0.62
CA THR A 14 -1.50 6.56 -0.57
C THR A 14 -0.02 6.44 -0.21
N ALA A 15 0.85 6.34 -1.23
CA ALA A 15 2.30 6.14 -1.11
C ALA A 15 2.78 4.78 -0.52
N ALA A 16 1.86 3.87 -0.19
CA ALA A 16 2.19 2.51 0.20
C ALA A 16 2.80 1.70 -0.94
N GLU A 17 2.28 1.81 -2.18
CA GLU A 17 2.64 0.94 -3.32
C GLU A 17 2.68 -0.54 -2.91
N ILE A 18 3.85 -1.17 -2.99
CA ILE A 18 4.20 -2.38 -2.28
C ILE A 18 5.06 -1.99 -1.06
N LEU A 19 4.74 -2.57 0.10
CA LEU A 19 5.48 -2.43 1.36
C LEU A 19 6.58 -3.49 1.41
N ASP A 20 7.51 -3.38 0.47
CA ASP A 20 8.70 -4.22 0.30
C ASP A 20 9.84 -3.33 -0.23
N ASP A 21 10.95 -3.25 0.48
CA ASP A 21 11.99 -2.28 0.18
C ASP A 21 12.72 -2.57 -1.14
N GLU A 22 12.79 -3.82 -1.60
CA GLU A 22 13.36 -4.15 -2.92
C GLU A 22 12.48 -3.57 -4.03
N VAL A 23 11.16 -3.73 -3.91
CA VAL A 23 10.20 -3.17 -4.88
C VAL A 23 10.20 -1.65 -4.83
N ARG A 24 10.22 -1.05 -3.64
CA ARG A 24 10.23 0.42 -3.46
C ARG A 24 11.48 1.06 -4.05
N TRP A 25 12.63 0.41 -3.88
CA TRP A 25 13.89 0.87 -4.46
C TRP A 25 13.84 0.95 -5.99
N VAL A 26 13.21 -0.04 -6.63
CA VAL A 26 13.05 -0.06 -8.09
C VAL A 26 12.02 0.98 -8.56
N LEU A 27 10.91 1.14 -7.84
CA LEU A 27 9.83 2.05 -8.22
C LEU A 27 10.23 3.52 -8.12
N THR A 28 10.89 3.93 -7.05
CA THR A 28 11.23 5.35 -6.82
C THR A 28 12.46 5.45 -5.93
N LYS A 29 13.56 5.94 -6.50
CA LYS A 29 14.77 6.28 -5.73
C LYS A 29 14.42 7.33 -4.68
N GLY A 30 14.74 7.06 -3.42
CA GLY A 30 14.50 7.98 -2.31
C GLY A 30 13.10 7.92 -1.69
N LYS A 31 12.29 6.91 -2.05
CA LYS A 31 11.02 6.68 -1.34
C LYS A 31 11.30 6.25 0.09
N LEU A 32 10.44 6.70 0.99
CA LEU A 32 10.48 6.40 2.42
C LEU A 32 10.52 4.86 2.65
N PRO A 33 11.39 4.33 3.54
CA PRO A 33 11.44 2.90 3.82
C PRO A 33 10.11 2.36 4.34
N THR A 34 9.87 1.06 4.16
CA THR A 34 8.64 0.40 4.62
C THR A 34 8.42 0.60 6.12
N SER A 35 9.47 0.48 6.94
CA SER A 35 9.41 0.66 8.39
C SER A 35 8.91 2.04 8.80
N LEU A 36 9.38 3.09 8.15
CA LEU A 36 8.96 4.46 8.45
C LEU A 36 7.53 4.73 8.00
N TRP A 37 7.06 4.07 6.93
CA TRP A 37 5.65 4.17 6.51
C TRP A 37 4.74 3.54 7.58
N ILE A 38 5.13 2.36 8.08
CA ILE A 38 4.42 1.67 9.16
C ILE A 38 4.39 2.55 10.42
N GLU A 39 5.52 3.16 10.79
CA GLU A 39 5.61 4.06 11.93
C GLU A 39 4.65 5.25 11.80
N ILE A 40 4.64 5.93 10.64
CA ILE A 40 3.76 7.09 10.39
C ILE A 40 2.29 6.70 10.52
N VAL A 41 1.87 5.62 9.86
CA VAL A 41 0.47 5.19 9.84
C VAL A 41 0.01 4.69 11.21
N THR A 42 0.84 3.90 11.88
CA THR A 42 0.56 3.42 13.24
C THR A 42 0.45 4.60 14.21
N THR A 43 1.38 5.55 14.15
CA THR A 43 1.34 6.76 14.99
C THR A 43 0.09 7.58 14.74
N ALA A 44 -0.30 7.77 13.46
CA ALA A 44 -1.53 8.47 13.11
C ALA A 44 -2.76 7.78 13.74
N HIS A 45 -2.84 6.45 13.64
CA HIS A 45 -3.91 5.68 14.25
C HIS A 45 -3.93 5.79 15.78
N GLU A 46 -2.78 5.73 16.43
CA GLU A 46 -2.64 5.81 17.89
C GLU A 46 -3.03 7.19 18.44
N VAL A 47 -2.87 8.26 17.66
CA VAL A 47 -3.37 9.59 18.03
C VAL A 47 -4.83 9.84 17.64
N GLY A 48 -5.53 8.80 17.17
CA GLY A 48 -6.96 8.82 16.89
C GLY A 48 -7.35 9.20 15.45
N LEU A 49 -6.40 9.33 14.53
CA LEU A 49 -6.72 9.51 13.11
C LEU A 49 -7.10 8.18 12.47
N ARG A 50 -7.95 8.23 11.46
CA ARG A 50 -8.31 7.06 10.63
C ARG A 50 -7.63 7.17 9.28
N SER A 51 -7.40 6.04 8.62
CA SER A 51 -6.86 6.05 7.27
C SER A 51 -7.44 4.99 6.36
N SER A 52 -7.34 5.23 5.05
CA SER A 52 -7.47 4.16 4.07
C SER A 52 -6.15 3.40 3.94
N SER A 53 -6.16 2.27 3.25
CA SER A 53 -4.95 1.54 2.86
C SER A 53 -4.99 1.25 1.37
N THR A 54 -3.84 1.31 0.69
CA THR A 54 -3.75 1.06 -0.74
C THR A 54 -2.63 0.09 -1.07
N MET A 55 -2.78 -0.67 -2.15
CA MET A 55 -1.69 -1.46 -2.73
C MET A 55 -1.66 -1.26 -4.24
N MET A 56 -0.58 -0.67 -4.75
CA MET A 56 -0.35 -0.62 -6.20
C MET A 56 0.29 -1.93 -6.66
N TYR A 57 -0.22 -2.54 -7.72
CA TYR A 57 0.23 -3.86 -8.19
C TYR A 57 0.16 -3.99 -9.70
N GLY A 58 0.89 -4.97 -10.25
CA GLY A 58 1.00 -5.19 -11.69
C GLY A 58 2.14 -4.42 -12.36
N HIS A 59 3.10 -3.91 -11.58
CA HIS A 59 4.36 -3.34 -12.05
C HIS A 59 5.49 -4.38 -11.89
N VAL A 60 6.58 -4.03 -11.22
CA VAL A 60 7.75 -4.90 -10.88
C VAL A 60 7.49 -5.93 -9.78
N ASP A 61 6.31 -5.91 -9.18
CA ASP A 61 5.95 -6.78 -8.08
C ASP A 61 5.66 -8.22 -8.53
N SER A 62 5.38 -9.08 -7.56
CA SER A 62 5.08 -10.50 -7.75
C SER A 62 4.13 -10.95 -6.63
N PRO A 63 3.48 -12.12 -6.74
CA PRO A 63 2.52 -12.56 -5.73
C PRO A 63 3.05 -12.62 -4.29
N ARG A 64 4.35 -12.91 -4.09
CA ARG A 64 4.96 -12.87 -2.74
C ARG A 64 4.90 -11.47 -2.12
N HIS A 65 5.05 -10.44 -2.94
CA HIS A 65 5.01 -9.05 -2.50
C HIS A 65 3.61 -8.62 -2.08
N TRP A 66 2.56 -9.12 -2.75
CA TRP A 66 1.17 -8.85 -2.37
C TRP A 66 0.84 -9.43 -1.00
N ILE A 67 1.24 -10.68 -0.77
CA ILE A 67 1.04 -11.37 0.52
C ILE A 67 1.79 -10.62 1.62
N GLY A 68 3.05 -10.24 1.37
CA GLY A 68 3.85 -9.44 2.30
C GLY A 68 3.17 -8.12 2.67
N HIS A 69 2.75 -7.36 1.66
CA HIS A 69 2.03 -6.09 1.86
C HIS A 69 0.76 -6.29 2.70
N LEU A 70 -0.10 -7.25 2.35
CA LEU A 70 -1.36 -7.50 3.06
C LEU A 70 -1.12 -7.95 4.51
N ASN A 71 -0.07 -8.72 4.78
CA ASN A 71 0.31 -9.09 6.15
C ASN A 71 0.72 -7.87 6.99
N VAL A 72 1.44 -6.91 6.39
CA VAL A 72 1.80 -5.65 7.06
C VAL A 72 0.54 -4.86 7.42
N LEU A 73 -0.38 -4.68 6.46
CA LEU A 73 -1.63 -3.98 6.70
C LEU A 73 -2.47 -4.66 7.79
N ARG A 74 -2.60 -5.99 7.74
CA ARG A 74 -3.29 -6.75 8.77
C ARG A 74 -2.66 -6.54 10.15
N GLY A 75 -1.33 -6.61 10.27
CA GLY A 75 -0.65 -6.41 11.54
C GLY A 75 -0.88 -5.00 12.14
N ILE A 76 -0.91 -3.96 11.30
CA ILE A 76 -1.28 -2.62 11.75
C ILE A 76 -2.75 -2.58 12.18
N GLN A 77 -3.65 -3.18 11.41
CA GLN A 77 -5.07 -3.21 11.73
C GLN A 77 -5.35 -3.96 13.04
N ASP A 78 -4.71 -5.10 13.26
CA ASP A 78 -4.82 -5.88 14.49
C ASP A 78 -4.35 -5.06 15.71
N ARG A 79 -3.33 -4.19 15.52
CA ARG A 79 -2.79 -3.33 16.57
C ARG A 79 -3.68 -2.11 16.85
N THR A 80 -4.13 -1.41 15.81
CA THR A 80 -4.70 -0.06 15.96
C THR A 80 -6.17 0.05 15.56
N GLY A 81 -6.69 -0.92 14.80
CA GLY A 81 -8.02 -0.90 14.19
C GLY A 81 -8.26 0.26 13.22
N GLY A 82 -7.21 1.03 12.87
CA GLY A 82 -7.28 2.38 12.31
C GLY A 82 -7.67 2.49 10.84
N PHE A 83 -7.51 1.41 10.07
CA PHE A 83 -7.90 1.38 8.67
C PHE A 83 -9.41 1.32 8.51
N THR A 84 -9.95 2.08 7.56
CA THR A 84 -11.38 2.10 7.21
C THR A 84 -11.68 1.27 5.96
N GLU A 85 -10.76 1.23 5.01
CA GLU A 85 -10.88 0.42 3.81
C GLU A 85 -9.52 0.01 3.24
N PHE A 86 -9.54 -1.00 2.36
CA PHE A 86 -8.44 -1.37 1.49
C PHE A 86 -8.82 -1.12 0.03
N VAL A 87 -7.94 -0.44 -0.70
CA VAL A 87 -8.15 -0.06 -2.10
C VAL A 87 -7.03 -0.65 -2.97
N PRO A 88 -7.29 -1.72 -3.74
CA PRO A 88 -6.33 -2.23 -4.71
C PRO A 88 -6.21 -1.26 -5.90
N LEU A 89 -4.99 -0.89 -6.27
CA LEU A 89 -4.70 0.06 -7.34
C LEU A 89 -3.94 -0.63 -8.49
N PRO A 90 -4.63 -1.04 -9.59
CA PRO A 90 -3.95 -1.53 -10.78
C PRO A 90 -2.96 -0.49 -11.33
N PHE A 91 -1.73 -0.91 -11.60
CA PHE A 91 -0.72 -0.03 -12.17
C PHE A 91 -1.10 0.43 -13.59
N VAL A 92 -1.09 1.75 -13.80
CA VAL A 92 -1.35 2.41 -15.08
C VAL A 92 -0.02 2.81 -15.72
N HIS A 93 0.32 2.18 -16.84
CA HIS A 93 1.69 2.16 -17.35
C HIS A 93 1.99 3.25 -18.40
N GLN A 94 0.98 3.82 -19.08
CA GLN A 94 1.17 4.55 -20.34
C GLN A 94 2.21 5.67 -20.27
N ASN A 95 2.32 6.34 -19.13
CA ASN A 95 3.27 7.45 -18.91
C ASN A 95 4.24 7.18 -17.75
N SER A 96 4.39 5.94 -17.30
CA SER A 96 5.30 5.62 -16.21
C SER A 96 6.75 5.52 -16.73
N PRO A 97 7.70 6.29 -16.17
CA PRO A 97 9.11 6.20 -16.56
C PRO A 97 9.66 4.78 -16.43
N LEU A 98 9.21 4.01 -15.43
CA LEU A 98 9.66 2.65 -15.20
C LEU A 98 9.18 1.69 -16.31
N TYR A 99 7.94 1.86 -16.78
CA TYR A 99 7.43 1.09 -17.91
C TYR A 99 8.12 1.47 -19.21
N LEU A 100 8.28 2.78 -19.47
CA LEU A 100 8.95 3.28 -20.67
C LEU A 100 10.41 2.84 -20.75
N ALA A 101 11.07 2.62 -19.61
CA ALA A 101 12.41 2.04 -19.52
C ALA A 101 12.44 0.51 -19.67
N GLY A 102 11.31 -0.16 -19.92
CA GLY A 102 11.20 -1.62 -20.03
C GLY A 102 11.37 -2.37 -18.70
N ALA A 103 11.32 -1.65 -17.58
CA ALA A 103 11.61 -2.21 -16.26
C ALA A 103 10.35 -2.59 -15.48
N ALA A 104 9.14 -2.41 -16.03
CA ALA A 104 7.88 -2.82 -15.39
C ALA A 104 6.94 -3.50 -16.38
N ARG A 105 6.00 -4.30 -15.85
CA ARG A 105 4.86 -4.83 -16.63
C ARG A 105 3.89 -3.70 -17.01
N PRO A 106 3.07 -3.86 -18.07
CA PRO A 106 2.05 -2.88 -18.48
C PRO A 106 0.82 -2.86 -17.53
N GLY A 107 0.96 -3.28 -16.29
CA GLY A 107 -0.17 -3.46 -15.38
C GLY A 107 -0.54 -4.94 -15.16
N PRO A 108 -1.50 -5.19 -14.27
CA PRO A 108 -1.93 -6.53 -13.89
C PRO A 108 -2.76 -7.20 -15.00
N THR A 109 -2.68 -8.53 -15.08
CA THR A 109 -3.60 -9.31 -15.91
C THR A 109 -5.01 -9.37 -15.27
N HIS A 110 -6.01 -9.82 -16.03
CA HIS A 110 -7.33 -10.12 -15.46
C HIS A 110 -7.27 -11.15 -14.33
N ARG A 111 -6.34 -12.11 -14.41
CA ARG A 111 -6.11 -13.10 -13.35
C ARG A 111 -5.55 -12.43 -12.11
N ASP A 112 -4.56 -11.54 -12.26
CA ASP A 112 -3.95 -10.81 -11.15
C ASP A 112 -4.97 -9.93 -10.43
N ASN A 113 -5.81 -9.21 -11.19
CA ASN A 113 -6.89 -8.41 -10.61
C ASN A 113 -7.82 -9.26 -9.74
N ARG A 114 -8.29 -10.41 -10.26
CA ARG A 114 -9.14 -11.33 -9.47
C ARG A 114 -8.41 -11.88 -8.24
N ALA A 115 -7.15 -12.27 -8.40
CA ALA A 115 -6.33 -12.82 -7.32
C ALA A 115 -6.13 -11.81 -6.20
N VAL A 116 -5.74 -10.57 -6.51
CA VAL A 116 -5.53 -9.51 -5.51
C VAL A 116 -6.81 -9.19 -4.77
N HIS A 117 -7.94 -9.05 -5.47
CA HIS A 117 -9.23 -8.80 -4.81
C HIS A 117 -9.63 -9.95 -3.89
N ALA A 118 -9.57 -11.20 -4.36
CA ALA A 118 -9.90 -12.37 -3.55
C ALA A 118 -8.98 -12.51 -2.32
N LEU A 119 -7.67 -12.37 -2.54
CA LEU A 119 -6.67 -12.46 -1.48
C LEU A 119 -6.87 -11.38 -0.42
N ALA A 120 -7.06 -10.12 -0.83
CA ALA A 120 -7.31 -9.02 0.09
C ALA A 120 -8.59 -9.25 0.91
N ARG A 121 -9.67 -9.73 0.29
CA ARG A 121 -10.91 -10.05 1.01
C ARG A 121 -10.76 -11.18 2.02
N ILE A 122 -9.94 -12.19 1.73
CA ILE A 122 -9.70 -13.30 2.65
C ILE A 122 -8.75 -12.88 3.79
N MET A 123 -7.65 -12.21 3.45
CA MET A 123 -6.58 -11.89 4.41
C MET A 123 -6.93 -10.73 5.35
N LEU A 124 -7.73 -9.77 4.89
CA LEU A 124 -8.14 -8.60 5.67
C LEU A 124 -9.57 -8.76 6.23
N HIS A 125 -10.08 -9.99 6.29
CA HIS A 125 -11.37 -10.28 6.94
C HIS A 125 -11.19 -10.34 8.46
N GLY A 126 -11.98 -9.54 9.17
CA GLY A 126 -12.00 -9.38 10.63
C GLY A 126 -12.83 -8.16 10.98
#